data_AF-A0A1G7I7R2-F1
#
_entry.id   AF-A0A1G7I7R2-F1
#
_cell.length_a   1.000
_cell.length_b   1.000
_cell.length_c   1.000
_cell.angle_alpha   90.00
_cell.angle_beta   90.00
_cell.angle_gamma   90.00
#
_symmetry.space_group_name_H-M   'P 1'
#
loop_
_entity.id
_entity.type
_entity.pdbx_description
1 polymer ?
#
loop_
_entity_poly.entity_id
_entity_poly.type
_entity_poly.pdbx_seq_one_letter_code
_entity_poly.pdbx_strand_id
1 'polypeptide(L)' 'MGITKSFPYLGTQIARKTVNHYAPKPVQESLLSPRENEVVKEIVAGKSYQMIADNLFVLINTVRTHIKNIYKKLN' A
#
# COMPACT_ATOMS: atom_id res chain seq x y z
N MET A 1 -41.34 42.24 -24.87
CA MET A 1 -40.56 41.47 -25.86
C MET A 1 -39.09 41.81 -25.65
N GLY A 2 -38.15 40.92 -25.39
CA GLY A 2 -38.20 39.47 -25.32
C GLY A 2 -36.88 38.93 -24.76
N ILE A 3 -37.00 37.68 -24.33
CA ILE A 3 -35.99 36.63 -24.27
C ILE A 3 -34.83 36.76 -23.27
N THR A 4 -35.08 36.09 -22.15
CA THR A 4 -34.12 35.26 -21.45
C THR A 4 -33.23 34.51 -22.46
N LYS A 5 -31.90 34.56 -22.29
CA LYS A 5 -31.00 33.64 -22.98
C LYS A 5 -30.30 32.77 -21.95
N SER A 6 -31.00 31.69 -21.65
CA SER A 6 -30.45 30.40 -21.24
C SER A 6 -29.26 30.01 -22.13
N PHE A 7 -28.09 29.80 -21.53
CA PHE A 7 -27.04 28.96 -22.09
C PHE A 7 -26.41 28.06 -21.00
N PRO A 8 -27.12 27.01 -20.53
CA PRO A 8 -26.62 26.01 -19.59
C PRO A 8 -25.75 24.95 -20.29
N TYR A 9 -24.86 25.36 -21.20
CA TYR A 9 -24.13 24.43 -22.07
C TYR A 9 -22.60 24.55 -22.01
N LEU A 10 -22.05 25.44 -21.18
CA LEU A 10 -20.62 25.48 -20.92
C LEU A 10 -20.25 24.53 -19.78
N GLY A 11 -19.99 23.28 -20.15
CA GLY A 11 -18.82 22.61 -19.61
C GLY A 11 -19.00 21.53 -18.54
N THR A 12 -20.14 20.82 -18.48
CA THR A 12 -20.25 19.55 -17.73
C THR A 12 -19.30 18.44 -18.23
N GLN A 13 -18.51 18.70 -19.28
CA GLN A 13 -17.48 17.80 -19.80
C GLN A 13 -16.05 18.08 -19.30
N ILE A 14 -15.77 19.28 -18.77
CA ILE A 14 -14.46 19.58 -18.16
C ILE A 14 -14.45 19.10 -16.71
N ALA A 15 -15.59 19.23 -16.02
CA ALA A 15 -15.76 18.78 -14.64
C ALA A 15 -15.60 17.27 -14.45
N ARG A 16 -15.71 16.44 -15.50
CA ARG A 16 -15.63 14.98 -15.39
C ARG A 16 -14.22 14.41 -15.51
N LYS A 17 -13.24 15.20 -15.99
CA LYS A 17 -11.84 14.74 -16.22
C LYS A 17 -10.86 15.09 -15.10
N THR A 18 -11.21 15.96 -14.16
CA THR A 18 -10.33 16.36 -13.06
C THR A 18 -10.61 15.64 -11.73
N VAL A 19 -11.82 15.11 -11.53
CA VAL A 19 -12.20 14.40 -10.29
C VAL A 19 -11.54 13.03 -10.13
N ASN A 20 -11.13 12.38 -11.23
CA ASN A 20 -10.52 11.05 -11.17
C ASN A 20 -9.01 11.03 -10.89
N HIS A 21 -8.35 12.20 -10.89
CA HIS A 21 -6.92 12.29 -10.54
C HIS A 21 -6.68 12.39 -9.03
N TYR A 22 -7.71 12.74 -8.25
CA TYR A 22 -7.69 12.83 -6.79
C TYR A 22 -8.63 11.83 -6.12
N ALA A 23 -9.11 10.82 -6.84
CA ALA A 23 -9.73 9.69 -6.17
C ALA A 23 -8.67 9.08 -5.24
N PRO A 24 -8.87 9.05 -3.90
CA PRO A 24 -7.94 8.37 -3.02
C PRO A 24 -7.84 6.94 -3.53
N LYS A 25 -6.64 6.55 -3.96
CA LYS A 25 -6.39 5.15 -4.31
C LYS A 25 -6.87 4.33 -3.12
N PRO A 26 -7.71 3.30 -3.33
CA PRO A 26 -8.10 2.43 -2.23
C PRO A 26 -6.80 1.99 -1.57
N VAL A 27 -6.65 2.30 -0.28
CA VAL A 27 -5.47 1.91 0.49
C VAL A 27 -5.47 0.40 0.45
N GLN A 28 -4.63 -0.18 -0.39
CA GLN A 28 -4.42 -1.62 -0.37
C GLN A 28 -3.79 -1.91 0.97
N GLU A 29 -4.58 -2.51 1.87
CA GLU A 29 -4.07 -3.03 3.12
C GLU A 29 -2.95 -4.01 2.76
N SER A 30 -1.73 -3.70 3.20
CA SER A 30 -0.59 -4.56 2.94
C SER A 30 -0.82 -5.88 3.68
N LEU A 31 -0.84 -6.98 2.92
CA LEU A 31 -1.05 -8.34 3.47
C LEU A 31 -0.04 -8.66 4.60
N LEU A 32 1.18 -8.16 4.46
CA LEU A 32 2.22 -8.22 5.49
C LEU A 32 2.27 -6.89 6.27
N SER A 33 2.53 -7.00 7.57
CA SER A 33 2.86 -5.84 8.41
C SER A 33 4.19 -5.23 7.98
N PRO A 34 4.48 -3.96 8.36
CA PRO A 34 5.75 -3.31 8.02
C PRO A 34 6.96 -4.16 8.45
N ARG A 35 6.87 -4.76 9.64
CA ARG A 35 7.95 -5.56 10.20
C ARG A 35 8.15 -6.90 9.48
N GLU A 36 7.06 -7.55 9.12
CA GLU A 36 7.12 -8.77 8.31
C GLU A 36 7.72 -8.47 6.92
N ASN A 37 7.41 -7.31 6.34
CA ASN A 37 7.98 -6.90 5.06
C ASN A 37 9.50 -6.67 5.15
N GLU A 38 9.99 -6.08 6.24
CA GLU A 38 11.43 -5.96 6.50
C GLU A 38 12.12 -7.32 6.60
N VAL A 39 11.52 -8.26 7.35
CA VAL A 39 12.03 -9.63 7.46
C VAL A 39 12.09 -10.32 6.09
N VAL A 40 11.05 -10.18 5.26
CA VAL A 40 11.04 -10.74 3.90
C VAL A 40 12.15 -10.15 3.03
N LYS A 41 12.37 -8.84 3.08
CA LYS A 41 13.46 -8.18 2.31
C LYS A 41 14.83 -8.76 2.66
N GLU A 42 15.08 -8.97 3.95
CA GLU A 42 16.36 -9.52 4.41
C GLU A 42 16.53 -11.00 4.03
N ILE A 43 15.45 -11.79 4.04
CA ILE A 43 15.45 -13.18 3.57
C ILE A 43 15.74 -13.24 2.07
N VAL A 44 15.10 -12.39 1.27
CA VAL A 44 15.33 -12.29 -0.18
C VAL A 44 16.77 -11.85 -0.48
N ALA A 45 17.35 -11.02 0.38
CA ALA A 45 18.77 -10.65 0.31
C ALA A 45 19.74 -11.78 0.71
N GLY A 46 19.25 -12.97 1.06
CA GLY A 46 20.07 -14.15 1.37
C GLY A 46 20.69 -14.13 2.78
N LYS A 47 20.19 -13.30 3.69
CA LYS A 47 20.74 -13.19 5.05
C LYS A 47 20.29 -14.35 5.93
N SER A 48 21.19 -14.80 6.81
CA SER A 48 20.87 -15.83 7.79
C SER A 48 19.94 -15.28 8.89
N TYR A 49 19.17 -16.13 9.57
CA TYR A 49 18.26 -15.65 10.63
C TYR A 49 18.96 -14.92 11.78
N GLN A 50 20.24 -15.25 12.06
CA GLN A 50 21.05 -14.50 13.02
C GLN A 50 21.33 -13.08 12.51
N MET A 51 21.77 -12.94 11.26
CA MET A 51 22.01 -11.62 10.67
C MET A 51 20.75 -10.76 10.60
N ILE A 52 19.60 -11.36 10.33
CA ILE A 52 18.31 -10.64 10.33
C ILE A 52 17.98 -10.16 11.75
N ALA A 53 18.21 -11.02 12.75
CA ALA A 53 17.99 -10.68 14.15
C ALA A 53 18.86 -9.48 14.56
N ASP A 54 20.14 -9.49 14.18
CA ASP A 54 21.09 -8.41 14.45
C ASP A 54 20.70 -7.12 13.73
N ASN A 55 20.42 -7.18 12.43
CA ASN A 55 20.07 -6.00 11.62
C ASN A 55 18.77 -5.33 12.06
N LEU A 56 17.81 -6.13 12.50
CA LEU A 56 16.52 -5.65 12.95
C LEU A 56 16.49 -5.40 14.47
N PHE A 57 17.57 -5.65 15.21
CA PHE A 57 17.64 -5.51 16.67
C PHE A 57 16.54 -6.29 17.40
N VAL A 58 16.33 -7.55 17.00
CA VAL A 58 15.36 -8.47 17.61
C VAL A 58 16.02 -9.80 17.94
N LEU A 59 15.36 -10.62 18.75
CA LEU A 59 15.82 -11.97 19.02
C LEU A 59 15.58 -12.88 17.81
N ILE A 60 16.44 -13.88 17.62
CA ILE A 60 16.28 -14.90 16.57
C ILE A 60 14.93 -15.63 16.66
N ASN A 61 14.41 -15.84 17.87
CA ASN A 61 13.08 -16.44 18.09
C ASN A 61 11.96 -15.54 17.57
N THR A 62 12.12 -14.22 17.65
CA THR A 62 11.19 -13.24 17.08
C THR A 62 11.21 -13.31 15.56
N VAL A 63 12.40 -13.42 14.94
CA VAL A 63 12.53 -13.62 13.48
C VAL A 63 11.77 -14.88 13.03
N ARG A 64 11.95 -16.00 13.72
CA ARG A 64 11.21 -17.25 13.44
C ARG A 64 9.70 -17.07 13.56
N THR A 65 9.25 -16.29 14.54
CA THR A 65 7.83 -15.99 14.74
C THR A 65 7.29 -15.14 13.59
N HIS A 66 8.02 -14.10 13.16
CA HIS A 66 7.67 -13.32 11.98
C HIS A 66 7.57 -14.19 10.73
N ILE A 67 8.54 -15.07 10.48
CA ILE A 67 8.53 -16.01 9.35
C ILE A 67 7.30 -16.91 9.39
N LYS A 68 6.97 -17.49 10.56
CA LYS A 68 5.76 -18.32 10.72
C LYS A 68 4.49 -17.54 10.39
N ASN A 69 4.38 -16.29 10.82
CA ASN A 69 3.21 -15.45 10.53
C ASN A 69 3.14 -15.03 9.06
N ILE A 70 4.28 -14.76 8.42
CA ILE A 70 4.37 -14.51 6.97
C ILE A 70 3.81 -15.71 6.19
N TYR A 71 4.25 -16.93 6.51
CA TYR A 71 3.73 -18.13 5.85
C TYR A 71 2.24 -18.33 6.06
N LYS A 72 1.71 -18.03 7.26
CA LYS A 72 0.27 -18.08 7.52
C LYS A 72 -0.57 -17.07 6.74
N LYS A 73 0.05 -15.99 6.26
CA LYS A 73 -0.63 -14.91 5.52
C LYS A 73 -0.57 -15.13 4.01
N LEU A 74 0.48 -15.79 3.53
CA LEU A 74 0.72 -16.03 2.09
C LEU A 74 0.13 -17.35 1.60
N ASN A 75 -0.46 -18.14 2.49
CA ASN A 75 -0.91 -19.50 2.24
C ASN A 75 -2.27 -19.75 2.87
#